data_AF-A0AAW8DF02-F1
#
_entry.id   AF-A0AAW8DF02-F1
#
_cell.length_a   1.000
_cell.length_b   1.000
_cell.length_c   1.000
_cell.angle_alpha   90.00
_cell.angle_beta   90.00
_cell.angle_gamma   90.00
#
_symmetry.space_group_name_H-M   'P 1'
#
loop_
_entity.id
_entity.type
_entity.pdbx_description
1 polymer ?
#
loop_
_entity_poly.entity_id
_entity_poly.type
_entity_poly.pdbx_seq_one_letter_code
_entity_poly.pdbx_strand_id
1 'polypeptide(L)'
;MTIEFSKPLAARETPIPGVVLYELPVHGDNRGWFKENWQREKMVALGLPDFRPVQNNISFNEKAGTTRGIHAEPWDKFISVATGRIFGAWVDLREGPSFGAVFTAELDPSQAIFIPRGVGNAFQTLEDNTAYTYLVNDHWSADAQSQYTFLNLADETAAIDWPVPLDQAELSDKDKAHPRLAEVEPMPSRKILVVGADGQLGKALRGLYDGDPSVEFAARADFDLSKEESFDGRNWKNYSAIINAAAYTAVDAAESPEGREAAWQVNVSAVARLARTAIEHDLTLVHVSSDYVFDGSRESHDENEPYTPLGVYGQTKAAGDAVVSVVPRHYIVRTSWVIGEGSNFVRTMASLADRGIKPSVVNDQIGRLSFTEDIAAGIRHLLESRAPYGAYNLSNDGEPQSWADIAGDVYELRGASGDDVTGVSTEEYFAGKSAAPRPLKSILDLSKIKGAGFVPANSAERLTAYLRG
;
A
#
# COMPACT_ATOMS: atom_id res chain seq x y z
N MET A 1 18.82 -10.83 -39.25
CA MET A 1 18.27 -9.54 -39.74
C MET A 1 19.20 -8.43 -39.31
N THR A 2 19.29 -7.32 -40.05
CA THR A 2 20.11 -6.17 -39.69
C THR A 2 19.38 -5.36 -38.60
N ILE A 3 20.06 -5.02 -37.49
CA ILE A 3 19.49 -4.18 -36.43
C ILE A 3 19.07 -2.84 -37.05
N GLU A 4 17.81 -2.45 -36.83
CA GLU A 4 17.34 -1.13 -37.22
C GLU A 4 17.76 -0.10 -36.16
N PHE A 5 18.58 0.86 -36.57
CA PHE A 5 19.13 1.89 -35.69
C PHE A 5 18.21 3.10 -35.58
N SER A 6 18.32 3.82 -34.46
CA SER A 6 17.68 5.12 -34.20
C SER A 6 16.15 5.08 -34.11
N LYS A 7 15.56 3.95 -33.72
CA LYS A 7 14.14 3.90 -33.31
C LYS A 7 13.90 4.81 -32.09
N PRO A 8 12.74 5.49 -32.01
CA PRO A 8 12.34 6.17 -30.79
C PRO A 8 12.06 5.14 -29.68
N LEU A 9 12.29 5.54 -28.43
CA LEU A 9 11.89 4.74 -27.28
C LEU A 9 10.36 4.67 -27.24
N ALA A 10 9.80 3.46 -27.26
CA ALA A 10 8.35 3.25 -27.27
C ALA A 10 7.97 2.02 -26.44
N ALA A 11 6.76 2.04 -25.88
CA ALA A 11 6.17 0.94 -25.13
C ALA A 11 4.99 0.34 -25.89
N ARG A 12 4.84 -0.98 -25.83
CA ARG A 12 3.73 -1.74 -26.43
C ARG A 12 3.17 -2.71 -25.40
N GLU A 13 1.88 -2.56 -25.10
CA GLU A 13 1.16 -3.50 -24.26
C GLU A 13 1.07 -4.88 -24.93
N THR A 14 0.95 -5.91 -24.09
CA THR A 14 0.79 -7.29 -24.52
C THR A 14 -0.52 -7.86 -23.98
N PRO A 15 -0.98 -9.02 -24.46
CA PRO A 15 -2.17 -9.67 -23.92
C PRO A 15 -2.07 -10.06 -22.43
N ILE A 16 -0.85 -10.13 -21.87
CA ILE A 16 -0.65 -10.43 -20.44
C ILE A 16 -0.63 -9.12 -19.65
N PRO A 17 -1.54 -8.91 -18.67
CA PRO A 17 -1.61 -7.66 -17.92
C PRO A 17 -0.30 -7.29 -17.23
N GLY A 18 0.21 -6.10 -17.54
CA GLY A 18 1.46 -5.57 -16.96
C GLY A 18 2.74 -6.05 -17.63
N VAL A 19 2.68 -6.97 -18.60
CA VAL A 19 3.83 -7.28 -19.45
C VAL A 19 3.89 -6.26 -20.58
N VAL A 20 5.04 -5.59 -20.70
CA VAL A 20 5.24 -4.48 -21.64
C VAL A 20 6.50 -4.71 -22.47
N LEU A 21 6.35 -4.70 -23.79
CA LEU A 21 7.47 -4.75 -24.73
C LEU A 21 7.93 -3.31 -25.03
N TYR A 22 9.24 -3.11 -25.09
CA TYR A 22 9.86 -1.83 -25.37
C TYR A 22 10.71 -1.90 -26.64
N GLU A 23 10.53 -0.91 -27.51
CA GLU A 23 11.50 -0.60 -28.56
C GLU A 23 12.54 0.36 -27.97
N LEU A 24 13.81 -0.03 -28.01
CA LEU A 24 14.93 0.73 -27.48
C LEU A 24 15.68 1.48 -28.59
N PRO A 25 16.09 2.74 -28.37
CA PRO A 25 17.02 3.41 -29.25
C PRO A 25 18.38 2.71 -29.26
N VAL A 26 18.81 2.27 -30.44
CA VAL A 26 20.16 1.74 -30.68
C VAL A 26 20.87 2.65 -31.66
N HIS A 27 22.06 3.12 -31.29
CA HIS A 27 22.86 4.04 -32.10
C HIS A 27 24.08 3.30 -32.65
N GLY A 28 24.10 3.07 -33.96
CA GLY A 28 25.23 2.45 -34.65
C GLY A 28 26.25 3.48 -35.14
N ASP A 29 27.53 3.13 -35.07
CA ASP A 29 28.63 3.85 -35.71
C ASP A 29 29.70 2.87 -36.24
N ASN A 30 30.85 3.38 -36.69
CA ASN A 30 31.93 2.55 -37.23
C ASN A 30 32.65 1.67 -36.18
N ARG A 31 32.31 1.78 -34.89
CA ARG A 31 32.86 1.00 -33.78
C ARG A 31 31.89 -0.07 -33.27
N GLY A 32 30.68 -0.15 -33.82
CA GLY A 32 29.62 -1.05 -33.38
C GLY A 32 28.34 -0.28 -33.09
N TRP A 33 27.69 -0.58 -31.96
CA TRP A 33 26.50 0.14 -31.54
C TRP A 33 26.47 0.38 -30.03
N PHE A 34 25.76 1.42 -29.64
CA PHE A 34 25.49 1.78 -28.25
C PHE A 34 23.97 1.81 -28.02
N LYS A 35 23.54 1.33 -26.85
CA LYS A 35 22.17 1.51 -26.38
C LYS A 35 22.15 1.87 -24.90
N GLU A 36 21.24 2.76 -24.54
CA GLU A 36 20.90 2.97 -23.14
C GLU A 36 19.90 1.87 -22.75
N ASN A 37 20.41 0.79 -22.16
CA ASN A 37 19.60 -0.41 -21.92
C ASN A 37 18.48 -0.19 -20.88
N TRP A 38 18.72 0.68 -19.90
CA TRP A 38 17.78 1.01 -18.85
C TRP A 38 18.02 2.45 -18.37
N GLN A 39 16.94 3.22 -18.28
CA GLN A 39 16.94 4.55 -17.67
C GLN A 39 15.57 4.77 -17.02
N ARG A 40 15.58 4.90 -15.69
CA ARG A 40 14.37 4.90 -14.86
C ARG A 40 13.38 6.00 -15.22
N GLU A 41 13.84 7.24 -15.36
CA GLU A 41 13.00 8.41 -15.65
C GLU A 41 12.25 8.28 -16.99
N LYS A 42 12.93 7.80 -18.04
CA LYS A 42 12.35 7.57 -19.37
C LYS A 42 11.33 6.44 -19.35
N MET A 43 11.61 5.37 -18.61
CA MET A 43 10.69 4.22 -18.50
C MET A 43 9.44 4.59 -17.70
N VAL A 44 9.59 5.32 -16.60
CA VAL A 44 8.45 5.86 -15.82
C VAL A 44 7.63 6.86 -16.63
N ALA A 45 8.29 7.73 -17.41
CA ALA A 45 7.60 8.65 -18.31
C ALA A 45 6.79 7.93 -19.43
N LEU A 46 7.16 6.68 -19.75
CA LEU A 46 6.41 5.80 -20.65
C LEU A 46 5.35 4.94 -19.95
N GLY A 47 5.09 5.18 -18.67
CA GLY A 47 4.04 4.50 -17.91
C GLY A 47 4.46 3.20 -17.24
N LEU A 48 5.75 2.84 -17.25
CA LEU A 48 6.23 1.73 -16.43
C LEU A 48 6.07 2.08 -14.94
N PRO A 49 5.53 1.18 -14.10
CA PRO A 49 5.64 1.32 -12.65
C PRO A 49 7.09 1.57 -12.23
N ASP A 50 7.30 2.25 -11.10
CA ASP A 50 8.63 2.67 -10.66
C ASP A 50 9.55 1.49 -10.29
N PHE A 51 10.11 0.82 -11.31
CA PHE A 51 10.96 -0.34 -11.19
C PHE A 51 12.37 0.07 -10.74
N ARG A 52 12.80 -0.47 -9.60
CA ARG A 52 14.08 -0.14 -8.96
C ARG A 52 14.97 -1.37 -8.93
N PRO A 53 15.77 -1.59 -9.99
CA PRO A 53 16.60 -2.78 -10.06
C PRO A 53 17.70 -2.75 -9.00
N VAL A 54 17.88 -3.86 -8.28
CA VAL A 54 18.90 -4.08 -7.25
C VAL A 54 19.99 -5.04 -7.71
N GLN A 55 19.74 -5.78 -8.80
CA GLN A 55 20.66 -6.77 -9.35
C GLN A 55 20.56 -6.80 -10.88
N ASN A 56 21.72 -6.91 -11.54
CA ASN A 56 21.87 -7.10 -12.98
C ASN A 56 22.50 -8.46 -13.24
N ASN A 57 21.96 -9.19 -14.20
CA ASN A 57 22.36 -10.55 -14.55
C ASN A 57 22.62 -10.64 -16.04
N ILE A 58 23.58 -11.49 -16.40
CA ILE A 58 23.92 -11.80 -17.79
C ILE A 58 24.04 -13.31 -17.94
N SER A 59 23.32 -13.86 -18.92
CA SER A 59 23.48 -15.22 -19.40
C SER A 59 24.10 -15.19 -20.79
N PHE A 60 25.33 -15.67 -20.91
CA PHE A 60 25.96 -15.93 -22.20
C PHE A 60 25.61 -17.34 -22.67
N ASN A 61 25.20 -17.48 -23.93
CA ASN A 61 24.84 -18.74 -24.53
C ASN A 61 25.62 -18.88 -25.84
N GLU A 62 26.47 -19.91 -25.91
CA GLU A 62 27.42 -20.07 -27.02
C GLU A 62 26.72 -20.46 -28.33
N LYS A 63 25.63 -21.22 -28.26
CA LYS A 63 24.94 -21.78 -29.42
C LYS A 63 23.50 -21.30 -29.55
N ALA A 64 23.02 -21.26 -30.79
CA ALA A 64 21.59 -21.22 -31.09
C ALA A 64 20.87 -22.49 -30.59
N GLY A 65 19.61 -22.36 -30.20
CA GLY A 65 18.79 -23.45 -29.67
C GLY A 65 18.90 -23.69 -28.15
N THR A 66 19.78 -22.97 -27.44
CA THR A 66 19.81 -22.98 -25.97
C THR A 66 18.48 -22.44 -25.45
N THR A 67 17.76 -23.25 -24.69
CA THR A 67 16.41 -22.93 -24.22
C THR A 67 16.36 -23.01 -22.69
N ARG A 68 15.82 -21.97 -22.04
CA ARG A 68 15.66 -21.92 -20.57
C ARG A 68 14.17 -21.93 -20.21
N GLY A 69 13.83 -22.70 -19.17
CA GLY A 69 12.45 -22.99 -18.77
C GLY A 69 11.58 -21.78 -18.40
N ILE A 70 10.27 -22.04 -18.28
CA ILE A 70 9.26 -21.03 -17.91
C ILE A 70 9.22 -20.92 -16.39
N HIS A 71 9.87 -19.88 -15.86
CA HIS A 71 9.97 -19.63 -14.42
C HIS A 71 9.22 -18.34 -14.08
N ALA A 72 8.25 -18.42 -13.17
CA ALA A 72 7.55 -17.27 -12.61
C ALA A 72 8.11 -16.96 -11.24
N GLU A 73 8.92 -15.91 -11.16
CA GLU A 73 9.58 -15.50 -9.93
C GLU A 73 8.77 -14.49 -9.11
N PRO A 74 9.02 -14.38 -7.79
CA PRO A 74 8.29 -13.48 -6.90
C PRO A 74 8.71 -12.00 -7.02
N TRP A 75 9.32 -11.59 -8.15
CA TRP A 75 9.81 -10.23 -8.41
C TRP A 75 9.64 -9.83 -9.88
N ASP A 76 9.82 -8.55 -10.16
CA ASP A 76 9.73 -8.02 -11.51
C ASP A 76 11.08 -8.13 -12.23
N LYS A 77 11.04 -8.24 -13.56
CA LYS A 77 12.21 -8.32 -14.43
C LYS A 77 12.13 -7.30 -15.54
N PHE A 78 13.28 -6.73 -15.89
CA PHE A 78 13.46 -6.03 -17.15
C PHE A 78 14.52 -6.76 -17.98
N ILE A 79 14.12 -7.30 -19.12
CA ILE A 79 14.92 -8.20 -19.95
C ILE A 79 15.30 -7.50 -21.25
N SER A 80 16.52 -7.75 -21.73
CA SER A 80 17.03 -7.21 -22.98
C SER A 80 18.15 -8.12 -23.53
N VAL A 81 18.52 -7.94 -24.80
CA VAL A 81 19.57 -8.72 -25.47
C VAL A 81 20.80 -7.85 -25.72
N ALA A 82 21.96 -8.21 -25.19
CA ALA A 82 23.20 -7.47 -25.40
C ALA A 82 23.89 -7.83 -26.72
N THR A 83 23.70 -9.04 -27.25
CA THR A 83 24.11 -9.45 -28.60
C THR A 83 23.35 -10.71 -29.01
N GLY A 84 23.20 -10.95 -30.31
CA GLY A 84 22.43 -12.06 -30.88
C GLY A 84 20.92 -11.79 -30.87
N ARG A 85 20.12 -12.86 -30.91
CA ARG A 85 18.66 -12.80 -30.88
C ARG A 85 18.09 -13.95 -30.05
N ILE A 86 16.93 -13.69 -29.46
CA ILE A 86 16.14 -14.72 -28.78
C ILE A 86 14.71 -14.76 -29.31
N PHE A 87 14.07 -15.91 -29.16
CA PHE A 87 12.64 -16.04 -29.06
C PHE A 87 12.27 -16.12 -27.58
N GLY A 88 11.51 -15.15 -27.08
CA GLY A 88 10.99 -15.14 -25.73
C GLY A 88 9.56 -15.65 -25.68
N ALA A 89 9.23 -16.39 -24.62
CA ALA A 89 7.89 -16.86 -24.33
C ALA A 89 7.54 -16.53 -22.87
N TRP A 90 6.38 -15.92 -22.68
CA TRP A 90 5.87 -15.51 -21.38
C TRP A 90 4.50 -16.09 -21.14
N VAL A 91 4.27 -16.62 -19.95
CA VAL A 91 2.99 -17.25 -19.56
C VAL A 91 2.55 -16.66 -18.23
N ASP A 92 1.32 -16.18 -18.16
CA ASP A 92 0.79 -15.65 -16.90
C ASP A 92 0.49 -16.79 -15.94
N LEU A 93 1.28 -16.94 -14.87
CA LEU A 93 1.09 -17.98 -13.85
C LEU A 93 0.53 -17.38 -12.55
N ARG A 94 0.01 -16.15 -12.58
CA ARG A 94 -0.66 -15.51 -11.44
C ARG A 94 -2.08 -16.03 -11.29
N GLU A 95 -2.55 -16.12 -10.06
CA GLU A 95 -3.97 -16.32 -9.78
C GLU A 95 -4.80 -15.20 -10.42
N GLY A 96 -5.81 -15.56 -11.24
CA GLY A 96 -6.70 -14.59 -11.86
C GLY A 96 -7.21 -15.00 -13.24
N PRO A 97 -8.01 -14.13 -13.88
CA PRO A 97 -8.67 -14.43 -15.16
C PRO A 97 -7.69 -14.59 -16.34
N SER A 98 -6.47 -14.10 -16.22
CA SER A 98 -5.43 -14.23 -17.25
C SER A 98 -4.52 -15.44 -17.06
N PHE A 99 -4.74 -16.29 -16.05
CA PHE A 99 -3.93 -17.49 -15.81
C PHE A 99 -3.84 -18.37 -17.07
N GLY A 100 -2.62 -18.72 -17.46
CA GLY A 100 -2.32 -19.48 -18.68
C GLY A 100 -2.23 -18.65 -19.96
N ALA A 101 -2.48 -17.34 -19.92
CA ALA A 101 -2.32 -16.48 -21.11
C ALA A 101 -0.86 -16.45 -21.57
N VAL A 102 -0.64 -16.58 -22.87
CA VAL A 102 0.68 -16.69 -23.49
C VAL A 102 0.97 -15.46 -24.36
N PHE A 103 2.22 -14.98 -24.29
CA PHE A 103 2.77 -13.99 -25.20
C PHE A 103 4.15 -14.44 -25.67
N THR A 104 4.43 -14.29 -26.96
CA THR A 104 5.73 -14.64 -27.55
C THR A 104 6.23 -13.51 -28.44
N ALA A 105 7.55 -13.29 -28.46
CA ALA A 105 8.18 -12.33 -29.35
C ALA A 105 9.64 -12.68 -29.61
N GLU A 106 10.16 -12.34 -30.79
CA GLU A 106 11.60 -12.27 -31.00
C GLU A 106 12.14 -10.96 -30.43
N LEU A 107 13.27 -11.02 -29.73
CA LEU A 107 13.99 -9.86 -29.22
C LEU A 107 15.40 -9.84 -29.78
N ASP A 108 15.78 -8.69 -30.32
CA ASP A 108 17.16 -8.33 -30.67
C ASP A 108 17.66 -7.20 -29.74
N PRO A 109 18.88 -6.65 -29.96
CA PRO A 109 19.38 -5.59 -29.09
C PRO A 109 18.56 -4.29 -29.09
N SER A 110 17.68 -4.08 -30.07
CA SER A 110 16.76 -2.94 -30.13
C SER A 110 15.47 -3.15 -29.35
N GLN A 111 15.33 -4.26 -28.63
CA GLN A 111 14.12 -4.57 -27.88
C GLN A 111 14.40 -4.99 -26.44
N ALA A 112 13.45 -4.69 -25.57
CA ALA A 112 13.43 -5.11 -24.18
C ALA A 112 12.01 -5.44 -23.74
N ILE A 113 11.85 -6.13 -22.63
CA ILE A 113 10.53 -6.48 -22.10
C ILE A 113 10.53 -6.40 -20.57
N PHE A 114 9.48 -5.80 -20.02
CA PHE A 114 9.21 -5.80 -18.59
C PHE A 114 8.22 -6.92 -18.26
N ILE A 115 8.59 -7.75 -17.28
CA ILE A 115 7.84 -8.91 -16.82
C ILE A 115 7.52 -8.72 -15.33
N PRO A 116 6.24 -8.58 -14.95
CA PRO A 116 5.88 -8.45 -13.55
C PRO A 116 6.00 -9.80 -12.81
N ARG A 117 6.12 -9.73 -11.49
CA ARG A 117 6.05 -10.87 -10.57
C ARG A 117 4.97 -11.87 -10.99
N GLY A 118 5.33 -13.15 -11.00
CA GLY A 118 4.40 -14.26 -11.25
C GLY A 118 4.10 -14.55 -12.71
N VAL A 119 4.62 -13.76 -13.64
CA VAL A 119 4.61 -14.12 -15.07
C VAL A 119 5.83 -14.99 -15.35
N GLY A 120 5.58 -16.20 -15.85
CA GLY A 120 6.58 -17.16 -16.27
C GLY A 120 7.38 -16.62 -17.44
N ASN A 121 8.71 -16.62 -17.34
CA ASN A 121 9.62 -16.17 -18.38
C ASN A 121 10.47 -17.31 -18.91
N ALA A 122 10.48 -17.52 -20.23
CA ALA A 122 11.37 -18.43 -20.93
C ALA A 122 11.98 -17.77 -22.18
N PHE A 123 13.08 -18.32 -22.65
CA PHE A 123 13.64 -17.94 -23.95
C PHE A 123 14.38 -19.08 -24.62
N GLN A 124 14.51 -18.97 -25.94
CA GLN A 124 15.34 -19.80 -26.81
C GLN A 124 16.26 -18.90 -27.64
N THR A 125 17.57 -19.20 -27.67
CA THR A 125 18.51 -18.45 -28.52
C THR A 125 18.30 -18.78 -29.99
N LEU A 126 18.31 -17.75 -30.84
CA LEU A 126 18.17 -17.89 -32.30
C LEU A 126 19.51 -17.77 -33.04
N GLU A 127 20.54 -17.28 -32.33
CA GLU A 127 21.88 -17.05 -32.87
C GLU A 127 22.94 -17.50 -31.85
N ASP A 128 24.09 -17.94 -32.37
CA ASP A 128 25.26 -18.24 -31.56
C ASP A 128 25.76 -16.98 -30.84
N ASN A 129 26.48 -17.18 -29.74
CA ASN A 129 27.06 -16.09 -28.93
C ASN A 129 26.01 -15.05 -28.47
N THR A 130 24.81 -15.50 -28.12
CA THR A 130 23.73 -14.63 -27.64
C THR A 130 23.93 -14.31 -26.15
N ALA A 131 23.95 -13.02 -25.82
CA ALA A 131 24.05 -12.53 -24.45
C ALA A 131 22.70 -11.94 -24.00
N TYR A 132 22.02 -12.67 -23.13
CA TYR A 132 20.75 -12.28 -22.52
C TYR A 132 21.02 -11.52 -21.22
N THR A 133 20.48 -10.31 -21.06
CA THR A 133 20.64 -9.49 -19.85
C THR A 133 19.29 -9.24 -19.19
N TYR A 134 19.26 -9.28 -17.86
CA TYR A 134 18.06 -8.94 -17.12
C TYR A 134 18.35 -8.29 -15.78
N LEU A 135 17.54 -7.28 -15.48
CA LEU A 135 17.50 -6.58 -14.21
C LEU A 135 16.38 -7.16 -13.35
N VAL A 136 16.55 -7.18 -12.03
CA VAL A 136 15.52 -7.57 -11.05
C VAL A 136 15.44 -6.56 -9.91
N ASN A 137 14.26 -6.35 -9.34
CA ASN A 137 14.03 -5.48 -8.18
C ASN A 137 14.06 -6.20 -6.83
N ASP A 138 14.50 -7.46 -6.82
CA ASP A 138 14.65 -8.23 -5.59
C ASP A 138 15.87 -9.17 -5.69
N HIS A 139 16.45 -9.49 -4.54
CA HIS A 139 17.63 -10.35 -4.46
C HIS A 139 17.24 -11.81 -4.67
N TRP A 140 18.04 -12.50 -5.48
CA TRP A 140 17.95 -13.96 -5.56
C TRP A 140 18.46 -14.59 -4.25
N SER A 141 17.72 -15.56 -3.73
CA SER A 141 18.15 -16.45 -2.65
C SER A 141 17.68 -17.88 -2.93
N ALA A 142 18.36 -18.87 -2.35
CA ALA A 142 17.94 -20.27 -2.46
C ALA A 142 16.52 -20.47 -1.91
N ASP A 143 16.17 -19.79 -0.83
CA ASP A 143 14.85 -19.84 -0.20
C ASP A 143 13.74 -19.30 -1.11
N ALA A 144 14.07 -18.33 -1.99
CA ALA A 144 13.12 -17.78 -2.94
C ALA A 144 12.64 -18.81 -3.98
N GLN A 145 13.42 -19.85 -4.26
CA GLN A 145 13.06 -20.89 -5.22
C GLN A 145 11.82 -21.69 -4.80
N SER A 146 11.56 -21.80 -3.49
CA SER A 146 10.33 -22.42 -2.97
C SER A 146 9.06 -21.63 -3.29
N GLN A 147 9.20 -20.35 -3.69
CA GLN A 147 8.10 -19.45 -4.04
C GLN A 147 7.92 -19.30 -5.56
N TYR A 148 8.69 -20.05 -6.36
CA TYR A 148 8.59 -19.99 -7.81
C TYR A 148 7.43 -20.85 -8.27
N THR A 149 6.73 -20.37 -9.28
CA THR A 149 5.81 -21.18 -10.07
C THR A 149 6.51 -21.58 -11.37
N PHE A 150 6.42 -22.84 -11.75
CA PHE A 150 7.10 -23.39 -12.92
C PHE A 150 6.09 -23.93 -13.91
N LEU A 151 6.40 -23.84 -15.21
CA LEU A 151 5.62 -24.49 -16.26
C LEU A 151 6.55 -25.27 -17.19
N ASN A 152 6.07 -26.44 -17.64
CA ASN A 152 6.76 -27.25 -18.63
C ASN A 152 6.80 -26.55 -20.00
N LEU A 153 7.97 -26.54 -20.65
CA LEU A 153 8.15 -25.94 -21.98
C LEU A 153 7.31 -26.63 -23.06
N ALA A 154 7.00 -27.91 -22.88
CA ALA A 154 6.22 -28.72 -23.83
C ALA A 154 4.71 -28.74 -23.53
N ASP A 155 4.22 -27.88 -22.63
CA ASP A 155 2.82 -27.87 -22.22
C ASP A 155 1.86 -27.66 -23.40
N GLU A 156 0.93 -28.59 -23.55
CA GLU A 156 0.01 -28.66 -24.68
C GLU A 156 -1.08 -27.58 -24.62
N THR A 157 -1.31 -26.99 -23.45
CA THR A 157 -2.30 -25.92 -23.25
C THR A 157 -1.68 -24.56 -23.55
N ALA A 158 -0.45 -24.32 -23.10
CA ALA A 158 0.31 -23.12 -23.45
C ALA A 158 0.68 -23.10 -24.94
N ALA A 159 0.89 -24.28 -25.56
CA ALA A 159 1.05 -24.46 -27.00
C ALA A 159 2.05 -23.47 -27.64
N ILE A 160 3.23 -23.32 -27.02
CA ILE A 160 4.25 -22.39 -27.50
C ILE A 160 4.94 -22.97 -28.75
N ASP A 161 4.88 -22.22 -29.86
CA ASP A 161 5.55 -22.56 -31.12
C ASP A 161 7.06 -22.24 -31.06
N TRP A 162 7.84 -23.13 -30.43
CA TRP A 162 9.30 -22.99 -30.32
C TRP A 162 10.00 -23.04 -31.69
N PRO A 163 10.82 -22.03 -32.06
CA PRO A 163 11.51 -21.99 -33.37
C PRO A 163 12.44 -23.18 -33.64
N VAL A 164 13.15 -23.63 -32.61
CA VAL A 164 13.90 -24.90 -32.61
C VAL A 164 13.07 -25.92 -31.82
N PRO A 165 12.69 -27.05 -32.43
CA PRO A 165 11.98 -28.12 -31.75
C PRO A 165 12.65 -28.52 -30.43
N LEU A 166 11.84 -28.74 -29.38
CA LEU A 166 12.36 -29.00 -28.02
C LEU A 166 13.19 -30.29 -27.92
N ASP A 167 13.00 -31.26 -28.82
CA ASP A 167 13.82 -32.47 -28.92
C ASP A 167 15.23 -32.21 -29.50
N GLN A 168 15.43 -31.07 -30.14
CA GLN A 168 16.68 -30.59 -30.72
C GLN A 168 17.29 -29.41 -29.94
N ALA A 169 16.56 -28.87 -28.96
CA ALA A 169 17.00 -27.76 -28.13
C ALA A 169 17.94 -28.22 -26.99
N GLU A 170 18.87 -27.35 -26.58
CA GLU A 170 19.68 -27.59 -25.39
C GLU A 170 18.88 -27.19 -24.14
N LEU A 171 18.42 -28.19 -23.37
CA LEU A 171 17.53 -28.04 -22.22
C LEU A 171 18.11 -28.66 -20.95
N SER A 172 17.84 -28.04 -19.80
CA SER A 172 18.16 -28.65 -18.50
C SER A 172 17.19 -29.78 -18.17
N ASP A 173 17.66 -30.81 -17.45
CA ASP A 173 16.78 -31.90 -17.00
C ASP A 173 15.71 -31.42 -15.99
N LYS A 174 16.00 -30.33 -15.27
CA LYS A 174 15.05 -29.69 -14.37
C LYS A 174 13.85 -29.13 -15.13
N ASP A 175 14.10 -28.40 -16.22
CA ASP A 175 13.02 -27.79 -17.01
C ASP A 175 12.13 -28.82 -17.69
N LYS A 176 12.68 -30.00 -18.05
CA LYS A 176 11.90 -31.13 -18.60
C LYS A 176 10.92 -31.71 -17.58
N ALA A 177 11.24 -31.62 -16.29
CA ALA A 177 10.47 -32.20 -15.19
C ALA A 177 9.44 -31.24 -14.57
N HIS A 178 9.30 -30.02 -15.10
CA HIS A 178 8.32 -29.06 -14.59
C HIS A 178 6.87 -29.53 -14.84
N PRO A 179 5.91 -29.09 -14.00
CA PRO A 179 4.52 -29.51 -14.10
C PRO A 179 3.84 -28.98 -15.36
N ARG A 180 2.77 -29.68 -15.78
CA ARG A 180 1.85 -29.19 -16.82
C ARG A 180 0.95 -28.09 -16.25
N LEU A 181 0.37 -27.23 -17.10
CA LEU A 181 -0.42 -26.08 -16.68
C LEU A 181 -1.60 -26.47 -15.78
N ALA A 182 -2.22 -27.62 -16.03
CA ALA A 182 -3.30 -28.16 -15.20
C ALA A 182 -2.87 -28.57 -13.78
N GLU A 183 -1.57 -28.76 -13.56
CA GLU A 183 -0.95 -29.15 -12.28
C GLU A 183 -0.23 -27.97 -11.60
N VAL A 184 -0.20 -26.81 -12.26
CA VAL A 184 0.46 -25.61 -11.73
C VAL A 184 -0.39 -25.00 -10.60
N GLU A 185 0.22 -24.82 -9.44
CA GLU A 185 -0.33 -23.96 -8.40
C GLU A 185 -0.06 -22.48 -8.76
N PRO A 186 -1.10 -21.66 -9.00
CA PRO A 186 -0.91 -20.26 -9.39
C PRO A 186 -0.17 -19.46 -8.32
N MET A 187 0.65 -18.51 -8.75
CA MET A 187 1.28 -17.58 -7.82
C MET A 187 0.21 -16.72 -7.15
N PRO A 188 0.10 -16.73 -5.81
CA PRO A 188 -0.94 -16.01 -5.11
C PRO A 188 -0.72 -14.50 -5.20
N SER A 189 -1.83 -13.77 -5.11
CA SER A 189 -1.83 -12.32 -4.97
C SER A 189 -1.13 -11.88 -3.68
N ARG A 190 -0.48 -10.72 -3.71
CA ARG A 190 0.14 -10.13 -2.52
C ARG A 190 -0.93 -9.59 -1.58
N LYS A 191 -0.76 -9.82 -0.29
CA LYS A 191 -1.69 -9.45 0.78
C LYS A 191 -1.53 -8.01 1.25
N ILE A 192 -2.55 -7.50 1.93
CA ILE A 192 -2.50 -6.28 2.73
C ILE A 192 -2.31 -6.68 4.19
N LEU A 193 -1.33 -6.10 4.89
CA LEU A 193 -1.15 -6.29 6.33
C LEU A 193 -1.84 -5.16 7.10
N VAL A 194 -2.79 -5.49 7.97
CA VAL A 194 -3.39 -4.54 8.93
C VAL A 194 -2.73 -4.73 10.30
N VAL A 195 -2.01 -3.72 10.78
CA VAL A 195 -1.43 -3.72 12.13
C VAL A 195 -2.26 -2.86 13.08
N GLY A 196 -2.33 -3.27 14.35
CA GLY A 196 -3.25 -2.65 15.31
C GLY A 196 -4.69 -3.18 15.18
N ALA A 197 -4.83 -4.44 14.75
CA ALA A 197 -6.11 -5.04 14.37
C ALA A 197 -7.17 -5.11 15.50
N ASP A 198 -6.76 -5.00 16.76
CA ASP A 198 -7.69 -5.02 17.91
C ASP A 198 -8.21 -3.64 18.31
N GLY A 199 -7.66 -2.57 17.73
CA GLY A 199 -8.13 -1.20 17.93
C GLY A 199 -9.48 -0.95 17.24
N GLN A 200 -10.13 0.18 17.54
CA GLN A 200 -11.45 0.52 16.98
C GLN A 200 -11.46 0.44 15.45
N LEU A 201 -10.46 1.05 14.79
CA LEU A 201 -10.33 1.00 13.33
C LEU A 201 -9.92 -0.39 12.81
N GLY A 202 -9.04 -1.09 13.52
CA GLY A 202 -8.63 -2.45 13.16
C GLY A 202 -9.82 -3.41 13.10
N LYS A 203 -10.74 -3.30 14.06
CA LYS A 203 -12.00 -4.07 14.09
C LYS A 203 -12.93 -3.70 12.93
N ALA A 204 -13.07 -2.42 12.61
CA ALA A 204 -13.87 -1.98 11.47
C ALA A 204 -13.28 -2.49 10.14
N LEU A 205 -11.95 -2.44 9.97
CA LEU A 205 -11.27 -3.04 8.82
C LEU A 205 -11.50 -4.55 8.76
N ARG A 206 -11.48 -5.24 9.91
CA ARG A 206 -11.77 -6.68 9.98
C ARG A 206 -13.19 -7.01 9.53
N GLY A 207 -14.18 -6.21 9.93
CA GLY A 207 -15.55 -6.35 9.43
C GLY A 207 -15.67 -6.06 7.94
N LEU A 208 -14.96 -5.04 7.43
CA LEU A 208 -14.99 -4.65 6.02
C LEU A 208 -14.37 -5.69 5.07
N TYR A 209 -13.32 -6.39 5.52
CA TYR A 209 -12.62 -7.43 4.78
C TYR A 209 -12.94 -8.84 5.28
N ASP A 210 -14.11 -9.04 5.90
CA ASP A 210 -14.50 -10.35 6.41
C ASP A 210 -14.54 -11.40 5.28
N GLY A 211 -13.90 -12.53 5.50
CA GLY A 211 -13.76 -13.60 4.51
C GLY A 211 -12.78 -13.34 3.37
N ASP A 212 -12.10 -12.19 3.31
CA ASP A 212 -11.12 -11.88 2.27
C ASP A 212 -9.72 -12.43 2.62
N PRO A 213 -9.21 -13.47 1.93
CA PRO A 213 -7.91 -14.06 2.22
C PRO A 213 -6.72 -13.18 1.80
N SER A 214 -6.99 -12.09 1.07
CA SER A 214 -5.97 -11.13 0.64
C SER A 214 -5.60 -10.12 1.73
N VAL A 215 -6.26 -10.15 2.90
CA VAL A 215 -5.94 -9.27 4.03
C VAL A 215 -5.53 -10.08 5.25
N GLU A 216 -4.37 -9.77 5.80
CA GLU A 216 -3.88 -10.33 7.06
C GLU A 216 -4.02 -9.30 8.18
N PHE A 217 -4.57 -9.74 9.31
CA PHE A 217 -4.77 -8.90 10.49
C PHE A 217 -3.81 -9.32 11.61
N ALA A 218 -2.98 -8.38 12.06
CA ALA A 218 -2.05 -8.59 13.16
C ALA A 218 -2.42 -7.72 14.37
N ALA A 219 -2.72 -8.38 15.48
CA ALA A 219 -2.79 -7.74 16.78
C ALA A 219 -1.37 -7.45 17.30
N ARG A 220 -1.28 -6.70 18.42
CA ARG A 220 0.02 -6.43 19.06
C ARG A 220 0.75 -7.71 19.47
N ALA A 221 0.01 -8.75 19.86
CA ALA A 221 0.60 -10.04 20.24
C ALA A 221 1.24 -10.77 19.04
N ASP A 222 0.71 -10.56 17.83
CA ASP A 222 1.20 -11.18 16.60
C ASP A 222 2.32 -10.35 15.95
N PHE A 223 2.23 -9.02 16.06
CA PHE A 223 3.18 -8.08 15.47
C PHE A 223 3.33 -6.81 16.34
N ASP A 224 4.36 -6.80 17.18
CA ASP A 224 4.67 -5.65 18.03
C ASP A 224 5.61 -4.68 17.29
N LEU A 225 5.09 -3.52 16.89
CA LEU A 225 5.84 -2.49 16.17
C LEU A 225 7.02 -1.90 16.97
N SER A 226 7.01 -2.04 18.28
CA SER A 226 8.13 -1.59 19.13
C SER A 226 9.32 -2.56 19.11
N LYS A 227 9.14 -3.79 18.64
CA LYS A 227 10.15 -4.85 18.61
C LYS A 227 10.67 -5.06 17.19
N GLU A 228 11.99 -5.02 17.03
CA GLU A 228 12.63 -5.18 15.72
C GLU A 228 12.46 -6.62 15.20
N GLU A 229 12.48 -7.60 16.12
CA GLU A 229 12.35 -9.03 15.80
C GLU A 229 11.00 -9.38 15.15
N SER A 230 9.96 -8.56 15.37
CA SER A 230 8.66 -8.71 14.71
C SER A 230 8.78 -8.58 13.18
N PHE A 231 9.74 -7.79 12.69
CA PHE A 231 9.93 -7.48 11.27
C PHE A 231 10.74 -8.56 10.54
N ASP A 232 11.74 -9.15 11.21
CA ASP A 232 12.69 -10.10 10.61
C ASP A 232 12.03 -11.45 10.24
N GLY A 233 11.03 -11.88 11.01
CA GLY A 233 10.34 -13.16 10.79
C GLY A 233 9.32 -13.15 9.64
N ARG A 234 9.09 -12.00 9.00
CA ARG A 234 8.00 -11.82 8.03
C ARG A 234 8.54 -11.76 6.60
N ASN A 235 8.00 -12.61 5.73
CA ASN A 235 8.28 -12.53 4.30
C ASN A 235 7.50 -11.37 3.66
N TRP A 236 8.11 -10.18 3.63
CA TRP A 236 7.52 -8.95 3.09
C TRP A 236 7.16 -9.03 1.60
N LYS A 237 7.75 -9.96 0.84
CA LYS A 237 7.44 -10.21 -0.58
C LYS A 237 6.00 -10.67 -0.81
N ASN A 238 5.37 -11.22 0.22
CA ASN A 238 3.98 -11.64 0.18
C ASN A 238 3.00 -10.47 0.36
N TYR A 239 3.47 -9.25 0.58
CA TYR A 239 2.63 -8.08 0.85
C TYR A 239 2.73 -7.03 -0.25
N SER A 240 1.63 -6.32 -0.46
CA SER A 240 1.54 -5.16 -1.37
C SER A 240 1.35 -3.86 -0.59
N ALA A 241 0.78 -3.93 0.61
CA ALA A 241 0.51 -2.78 1.44
C ALA A 241 0.53 -3.11 2.94
N ILE A 242 0.75 -2.08 3.75
CA ILE A 242 0.56 -2.08 5.20
C ILE A 242 -0.45 -0.99 5.55
N ILE A 243 -1.50 -1.34 6.29
CA ILE A 243 -2.39 -0.39 6.95
C ILE A 243 -2.02 -0.32 8.42
N ASN A 244 -1.42 0.82 8.81
CA ASN A 244 -1.07 1.10 10.19
C ASN A 244 -2.23 1.81 10.92
N ALA A 245 -3.04 1.00 11.61
CA ALA A 245 -4.09 1.44 12.53
C ALA A 245 -3.62 1.45 14.01
N ALA A 246 -2.34 1.15 14.28
CA ALA A 246 -1.77 1.17 15.62
C ALA A 246 -1.29 2.58 15.99
N ALA A 247 -1.62 3.03 17.19
CA ALA A 247 -1.15 4.30 17.74
C ALA A 247 -1.23 4.30 19.27
N TYR A 248 -0.42 5.14 19.90
CA TYR A 248 -0.66 5.59 21.27
C TYR A 248 -1.66 6.74 21.23
N THR A 249 -2.86 6.54 21.78
CA THR A 249 -4.00 7.48 21.67
C THR A 249 -4.45 8.08 23.00
N ALA A 250 -3.76 7.79 24.11
CA ALA A 250 -4.10 8.33 25.43
C ALA A 250 -3.57 9.76 25.57
N VAL A 251 -4.30 10.73 25.01
CA VAL A 251 -3.87 12.13 24.82
C VAL A 251 -3.36 12.78 26.11
N ASP A 252 -4.13 12.71 27.21
CA ASP A 252 -3.72 13.31 28.49
C ASP A 252 -2.54 12.56 29.13
N ALA A 253 -2.51 11.22 29.02
CA ALA A 253 -1.44 10.40 29.57
C ALA A 253 -0.10 10.66 28.86
N ALA A 254 -0.12 11.06 27.57
CA ALA A 254 1.08 11.38 26.80
C ALA A 254 1.91 12.53 27.41
N GLU A 255 1.32 13.38 28.25
CA GLU A 255 2.04 14.49 28.89
C GLU A 255 2.91 14.06 30.08
N SER A 256 2.65 12.89 30.67
CA SER A 256 3.48 12.32 31.73
C SER A 256 4.88 11.95 31.21
N PRO A 257 5.90 11.85 32.06
CA PRO A 257 7.23 11.37 31.65
C PRO A 257 7.17 10.01 30.92
N GLU A 258 6.44 9.04 31.48
CA GLU A 258 6.31 7.69 30.96
C GLU A 258 5.45 7.65 29.69
N GLY A 259 4.34 8.41 29.68
CA GLY A 259 3.46 8.51 28.51
C GLY A 259 4.14 9.20 27.34
N ARG A 260 5.00 10.18 27.59
CA ARG A 260 5.81 10.84 26.56
C ARG A 260 6.75 9.85 25.89
N GLU A 261 7.51 9.08 26.68
CA GLU A 261 8.36 8.03 26.11
C GLU A 261 7.56 7.02 25.30
N ALA A 262 6.44 6.52 25.84
CA ALA A 262 5.58 5.57 25.15
C ALA A 262 5.00 6.14 23.83
N ALA A 263 4.55 7.39 23.83
CA ALA A 263 4.03 8.06 22.64
C ALA A 263 5.09 8.19 21.55
N TRP A 264 6.32 8.61 21.90
CA TRP A 264 7.43 8.68 20.93
C TRP A 264 7.82 7.30 20.39
N GLN A 265 7.86 6.28 21.25
CA GLN A 265 8.17 4.92 20.80
C GLN A 265 7.14 4.38 19.80
N VAL A 266 5.85 4.55 20.08
CA VAL A 266 4.77 3.96 19.25
C VAL A 266 4.44 4.83 18.04
N ASN A 267 4.31 6.14 18.19
CA ASN A 267 3.86 7.02 17.11
C ASN A 267 5.02 7.49 16.21
N VAL A 268 6.29 7.34 16.62
CA VAL A 268 7.46 7.80 15.86
C VAL A 268 8.42 6.66 15.56
N SER A 269 9.07 6.07 16.57
CA SER A 269 10.12 5.07 16.34
C SER A 269 9.61 3.81 15.62
N ALA A 270 8.46 3.28 16.05
CA ALA A 270 7.78 2.18 15.40
C ALA A 270 7.33 2.53 13.96
N VAL A 271 6.84 3.75 13.74
CA VAL A 271 6.44 4.24 12.41
C VAL A 271 7.65 4.38 11.49
N ALA A 272 8.80 4.81 11.99
CA ALA A 272 10.05 4.88 11.22
C ALA A 272 10.54 3.50 10.75
N ARG A 273 10.37 2.47 11.58
CA ARG A 273 10.62 1.08 11.16
C ARG A 273 9.66 0.66 10.03
N LEU A 274 8.36 0.88 10.20
CA LEU A 274 7.37 0.61 9.15
C LEU A 274 7.69 1.34 7.83
N ALA A 275 8.06 2.62 7.91
CA ALA A 275 8.43 3.42 6.76
C ALA A 275 9.66 2.85 6.03
N ARG A 276 10.70 2.45 6.78
CA ARG A 276 11.87 1.79 6.20
C ARG A 276 11.51 0.49 5.50
N THR A 277 10.75 -0.38 6.16
CA THR A 277 10.27 -1.64 5.59
C THR A 277 9.45 -1.41 4.32
N ALA A 278 8.57 -0.41 4.32
CA ALA A 278 7.77 -0.08 3.14
C ALA A 278 8.64 0.41 1.97
N ILE A 279 9.68 1.20 2.23
CA ILE A 279 10.63 1.63 1.20
C ILE A 279 11.45 0.45 0.66
N GLU A 280 11.96 -0.39 1.56
CA GLU A 280 12.82 -1.53 1.23
C GLU A 280 12.11 -2.57 0.37
N HIS A 281 10.83 -2.83 0.65
CA HIS A 281 10.03 -3.85 -0.03
C HIS A 281 9.00 -3.28 -1.02
N ASP A 282 9.10 -1.99 -1.37
CA ASP A 282 8.18 -1.29 -2.26
C ASP A 282 6.69 -1.47 -1.90
N LEU A 283 6.38 -1.39 -0.61
CA LEU A 283 5.03 -1.53 -0.07
C LEU A 283 4.31 -0.18 -0.06
N THR A 284 3.00 -0.21 -0.27
CA THR A 284 2.16 0.96 0.02
C THR A 284 1.92 1.08 1.52
N LEU A 285 2.27 2.20 2.14
CA LEU A 285 2.05 2.43 3.57
C LEU A 285 0.86 3.38 3.79
N VAL A 286 -0.23 2.85 4.34
CA VAL A 286 -1.32 3.67 4.89
C VAL A 286 -1.03 3.95 6.35
N HIS A 287 -0.89 5.21 6.74
CA HIS A 287 -0.69 5.63 8.12
C HIS A 287 -1.87 6.47 8.60
N VAL A 288 -2.55 6.01 9.65
CA VAL A 288 -3.66 6.75 10.24
C VAL A 288 -3.11 7.80 11.19
N SER A 289 -3.45 9.05 10.95
CA SER A 289 -3.01 10.22 11.70
C SER A 289 -4.17 10.99 12.34
N SER A 290 -3.93 12.20 12.83
CA SER A 290 -4.89 12.97 13.63
C SER A 290 -4.93 14.43 13.21
N ASP A 291 -6.08 15.07 13.41
CA ASP A 291 -6.26 16.52 13.50
C ASP A 291 -5.35 17.22 14.52
N TYR A 292 -4.91 16.54 15.59
CA TYR A 292 -4.00 17.08 16.62
C TYR A 292 -2.61 17.46 16.10
N VAL A 293 -2.31 17.22 14.82
CA VAL A 293 -1.11 17.76 14.17
C VAL A 293 -1.19 19.27 13.92
N PHE A 294 -2.37 19.87 14.12
CA PHE A 294 -2.63 21.31 14.04
C PHE A 294 -2.97 21.90 15.42
N ASP A 295 -2.82 23.22 15.57
CA ASP A 295 -3.17 23.95 16.79
C ASP A 295 -4.66 24.33 16.92
N GLY A 296 -5.43 24.22 15.83
CA GLY A 296 -6.83 24.62 15.79
C GLY A 296 -7.05 26.13 15.79
N SER A 297 -6.05 26.93 15.39
CA SER A 297 -6.18 28.37 15.22
C SER A 297 -6.96 28.77 13.96
N ARG A 298 -6.99 27.90 12.95
CA ARG A 298 -7.73 28.09 11.70
C ARG A 298 -9.12 27.50 11.78
N GLU A 299 -10.02 28.00 10.94
CA GLU A 299 -11.39 27.51 10.88
C GLU A 299 -11.47 26.09 10.32
N SER A 300 -10.74 25.81 9.25
CA SER A 300 -10.64 24.51 8.60
C SER A 300 -9.19 24.24 8.20
N HIS A 301 -8.78 22.98 8.29
CA HIS A 301 -7.40 22.55 8.04
C HIS A 301 -7.31 21.71 6.77
N ASP A 302 -6.48 22.14 5.81
CA ASP A 302 -6.21 21.41 4.57
C ASP A 302 -4.94 20.54 4.67
N GLU A 303 -4.70 19.67 3.69
CA GLU A 303 -3.57 18.74 3.77
C GLU A 303 -2.19 19.37 3.64
N ASN A 304 -2.09 20.58 3.09
CA ASN A 304 -0.86 21.35 2.89
C ASN A 304 -0.53 22.27 4.06
N GLU A 305 -1.41 22.37 5.06
CA GLU A 305 -1.16 23.16 6.26
C GLU A 305 0.08 22.66 7.02
N PRO A 306 1.01 23.56 7.40
CA PRO A 306 2.15 23.18 8.22
C PRO A 306 1.73 22.67 9.61
N TYR A 307 2.46 21.68 10.13
CA TYR A 307 2.19 21.15 11.45
C TYR A 307 2.46 22.18 12.57
N THR A 308 1.49 22.33 13.48
CA THR A 308 1.59 23.19 14.68
C THR A 308 0.98 22.50 15.92
N PRO A 309 1.39 21.27 16.27
CA PRO A 309 0.76 20.53 17.36
C PRO A 309 0.99 21.17 18.74
N LEU A 310 -0.06 21.21 19.57
CA LEU A 310 -0.02 21.83 20.90
C LEU A 310 0.63 20.97 22.00
N GLY A 311 0.44 19.66 21.95
CA GLY A 311 0.84 18.71 23.01
C GLY A 311 1.56 17.47 22.49
N VAL A 312 2.02 16.61 23.39
CA VAL A 312 2.90 15.46 23.07
C VAL A 312 2.25 14.49 22.09
N TYR A 313 0.96 14.17 22.27
CA TYR A 313 0.23 13.32 21.33
C TYR A 313 0.29 13.89 19.91
N GLY A 314 -0.09 15.17 19.73
CA GLY A 314 -0.04 15.85 18.44
C GLY A 314 1.38 15.93 17.86
N GLN A 315 2.38 16.22 18.68
CA GLN A 315 3.78 16.29 18.27
C GLN A 315 4.28 14.96 17.72
N THR A 316 3.96 13.85 18.41
CA THR A 316 4.37 12.52 17.98
C THR A 316 3.60 12.04 16.74
N LYS A 317 2.33 12.42 16.58
CA LYS A 317 1.57 12.18 15.34
C LYS A 317 2.15 12.96 14.15
N ALA A 318 2.46 14.24 14.33
CA ALA A 318 3.08 15.07 13.28
C ALA A 318 4.47 14.56 12.89
N ALA A 319 5.27 14.11 13.86
CA ALA A 319 6.55 13.45 13.59
C ALA A 319 6.37 12.14 12.82
N GLY A 320 5.35 11.33 13.16
CA GLY A 320 4.98 10.14 12.40
C GLY A 320 4.59 10.46 10.95
N ASP A 321 3.78 11.51 10.73
CA ASP A 321 3.43 11.96 9.38
C ASP A 321 4.66 12.38 8.58
N ALA A 322 5.58 13.15 9.20
CA ALA A 322 6.82 13.56 8.54
C ALA A 322 7.68 12.35 8.14
N VAL A 323 7.78 11.33 9.00
CA VAL A 323 8.46 10.07 8.70
C VAL A 323 7.80 9.31 7.56
N VAL A 324 6.47 9.23 7.53
CA VAL A 324 5.74 8.51 6.47
C VAL A 324 5.80 9.26 5.13
N SER A 325 5.90 10.58 5.15
CA SER A 325 5.90 11.42 3.94
C SER A 325 7.06 11.13 2.97
N VAL A 326 8.15 10.52 3.45
CA VAL A 326 9.31 10.15 2.62
C VAL A 326 9.16 8.76 1.99
N VAL A 327 8.15 7.98 2.38
CA VAL A 327 7.83 6.70 1.75
C VAL A 327 7.21 6.98 0.38
N PRO A 328 7.76 6.50 -0.75
CA PRO A 328 7.26 6.89 -2.07
C PRO A 328 5.78 6.55 -2.33
N ARG A 329 5.32 5.44 -1.75
CA ARG A 329 3.95 4.93 -1.88
C ARG A 329 3.25 5.02 -0.53
N HIS A 330 2.70 6.19 -0.20
CA HIS A 330 2.05 6.39 1.09
C HIS A 330 0.66 7.05 0.98
N TYR A 331 -0.18 6.72 1.95
CA TYR A 331 -1.38 7.46 2.28
C TYR A 331 -1.33 7.85 3.76
N ILE A 332 -1.22 9.14 4.06
CA ILE A 332 -1.41 9.63 5.43
C ILE A 332 -2.87 10.01 5.57
N VAL A 333 -3.63 9.29 6.39
CA VAL A 333 -5.07 9.50 6.56
C VAL A 333 -5.30 10.22 7.90
N ARG A 334 -5.45 11.55 7.88
CA ARG A 334 -5.72 12.35 9.07
C ARG A 334 -7.22 12.28 9.39
N THR A 335 -7.57 11.81 10.57
CA THR A 335 -8.95 11.72 11.06
C THR A 335 -9.11 12.54 12.34
N SER A 336 -10.34 12.81 12.74
CA SER A 336 -10.68 13.44 14.03
C SER A 336 -11.77 12.66 14.75
N TRP A 337 -11.80 12.75 16.08
CA TRP A 337 -12.96 12.37 16.91
C TRP A 337 -13.53 10.98 16.58
N VAL A 338 -12.66 9.98 16.61
CA VAL A 338 -12.94 8.63 16.12
C VAL A 338 -13.96 7.90 16.99
N ILE A 339 -15.01 7.37 16.37
CA ILE A 339 -16.09 6.58 16.99
C ILE A 339 -16.15 5.18 16.34
N GLY A 340 -15.93 4.14 17.12
CA GLY A 340 -16.03 2.76 16.64
C GLY A 340 -16.40 1.77 17.74
N GLU A 341 -16.07 0.50 17.56
CA GLU A 341 -16.31 -0.52 18.56
C GLU A 341 -15.35 -0.39 19.75
N GLY A 342 -15.88 -0.12 20.94
CA GLY A 342 -15.11 0.05 22.18
C GLY A 342 -15.61 1.25 22.99
N SER A 343 -14.84 1.64 24.01
CA SER A 343 -15.15 2.85 24.78
C SER A 343 -14.90 4.10 23.93
N ASN A 344 -15.90 4.97 23.82
CA ASN A 344 -15.80 6.25 23.13
C ASN A 344 -16.78 7.27 23.72
N PHE A 345 -16.66 8.52 23.27
CA PHE A 345 -17.46 9.65 23.74
C PHE A 345 -18.97 9.40 23.58
N VAL A 346 -19.42 8.98 22.39
CA VAL A 346 -20.84 8.74 22.10
C VAL A 346 -21.45 7.70 23.04
N ARG A 347 -20.77 6.56 23.26
CA ARG A 347 -21.23 5.55 24.23
C ARG A 347 -21.23 6.06 25.67
N THR A 348 -20.27 6.91 26.02
CA THR A 348 -20.21 7.52 27.35
C THR A 348 -21.40 8.44 27.57
N MET A 349 -21.71 9.32 26.62
CA MET A 349 -22.87 10.22 26.70
C MET A 349 -24.18 9.45 26.73
N ALA A 350 -24.34 8.42 25.89
CA ALA A 350 -25.54 7.57 25.89
C ALA A 350 -25.74 6.86 27.25
N SER A 351 -24.65 6.35 27.85
CA SER A 351 -24.71 5.74 29.18
C SER A 351 -25.10 6.73 30.28
N LEU A 352 -24.62 7.98 30.21
CA LEU A 352 -25.00 9.02 31.16
C LEU A 352 -26.47 9.42 31.00
N ALA A 353 -26.95 9.54 29.77
CA ALA A 353 -28.35 9.81 29.47
C ALA A 353 -29.28 8.73 30.03
N ASP A 354 -28.96 7.45 29.78
CA ASP A 354 -29.71 6.29 30.30
C ASP A 354 -29.74 6.26 31.84
N ARG A 355 -28.75 6.87 32.49
CA ARG A 355 -28.63 6.98 33.96
C ARG A 355 -29.21 8.29 34.52
N GLY A 356 -29.75 9.17 33.67
CA GLY A 356 -30.29 10.47 34.06
C GLY A 356 -29.26 11.43 34.66
N ILE A 357 -27.98 11.30 34.29
CA ILE A 357 -26.91 12.19 34.75
C ILE A 357 -26.87 13.42 33.85
N LYS A 358 -26.64 14.60 34.43
CA LYS A 358 -26.55 15.88 33.73
C LYS A 358 -25.10 16.39 33.70
N PRO A 359 -24.31 16.10 32.64
CA PRO A 359 -22.89 16.41 32.61
C PRO A 359 -22.62 17.84 32.13
N SER A 360 -21.45 18.36 32.49
CA SER A 360 -20.84 19.50 31.80
C SER A 360 -19.93 18.99 30.68
N VAL A 361 -20.00 19.61 29.50
CA VAL A 361 -19.25 19.20 28.30
C VAL A 361 -18.70 20.45 27.60
N VAL A 362 -17.50 20.36 27.02
CA VAL A 362 -16.87 21.50 26.35
C VAL A 362 -17.66 21.95 25.11
N ASN A 363 -17.90 23.26 24.98
CA ASN A 363 -18.68 23.84 23.87
C ASN A 363 -17.87 24.71 22.89
N ASP A 364 -16.57 24.90 23.15
CA ASP A 364 -15.66 25.72 22.35
C ASP A 364 -14.60 24.89 21.58
N GLN A 365 -14.65 23.56 21.70
CA GLN A 365 -13.94 22.61 20.84
C GLN A 365 -14.88 22.13 19.74
N ILE A 366 -14.59 22.50 18.50
CA ILE A 366 -15.44 22.27 17.32
C ILE A 366 -14.76 21.31 16.35
N GLY A 367 -15.53 20.34 15.83
CA GLY A 367 -15.03 19.32 14.92
C GLY A 367 -16.16 18.50 14.31
N ARG A 368 -15.80 17.34 13.75
CA ARG A 368 -16.75 16.33 13.23
C ARG A 368 -16.37 14.98 13.79
N LEU A 369 -17.38 14.17 14.15
CA LEU A 369 -17.17 12.75 14.44
C LEU A 369 -16.61 12.03 13.21
N SER A 370 -15.82 10.98 13.43
CA SER A 370 -15.38 10.09 12.36
C SER A 370 -15.64 8.63 12.74
N PHE A 371 -16.60 8.00 12.07
CA PHE A 371 -16.96 6.61 12.34
C PHE A 371 -15.93 5.68 11.68
N THR A 372 -15.45 4.68 12.43
CA THR A 372 -14.37 3.80 11.96
C THR A 372 -14.73 3.00 10.72
N GLU A 373 -16.02 2.72 10.49
CA GLU A 373 -16.51 2.11 9.25
C GLU A 373 -16.26 2.99 8.02
N ASP A 374 -16.47 4.30 8.12
CA ASP A 374 -16.25 5.23 7.02
C ASP A 374 -14.75 5.52 6.82
N ILE A 375 -13.97 5.57 7.90
CA ILE A 375 -12.51 5.64 7.81
C ILE A 375 -11.96 4.40 7.09
N ALA A 376 -12.42 3.21 7.46
CA ALA A 376 -12.03 1.96 6.82
C ALA A 376 -12.43 1.92 5.34
N ALA A 377 -13.64 2.36 5.01
CA ALA A 377 -14.12 2.46 3.63
C ALA A 377 -13.28 3.45 2.80
N GLY A 378 -12.92 4.61 3.35
CA GLY A 378 -12.05 5.57 2.68
C GLY A 378 -10.63 5.04 2.45
N ILE A 379 -10.06 4.31 3.41
CA ILE A 379 -8.75 3.64 3.25
C ILE A 379 -8.81 2.61 2.11
N ARG A 380 -9.85 1.77 2.10
CA ARG A 380 -10.08 0.79 1.04
C ARG A 380 -10.20 1.46 -0.33
N HIS A 381 -11.00 2.53 -0.41
CA HIS A 381 -11.16 3.32 -1.63
C HIS A 381 -9.82 3.83 -2.17
N LEU A 382 -8.99 4.45 -1.32
CA LEU A 382 -7.67 4.96 -1.73
C LEU A 382 -6.78 3.86 -2.33
N LEU A 383 -6.80 2.66 -1.72
CA LEU A 383 -6.01 1.51 -2.18
C LEU A 383 -6.55 0.93 -3.51
N GLU A 384 -7.86 0.73 -3.62
CA GLU A 384 -8.50 0.14 -4.81
C GLU A 384 -8.48 1.09 -6.00
N SER A 385 -8.77 2.37 -5.78
CA SER A 385 -8.78 3.40 -6.83
C SER A 385 -7.37 3.86 -7.23
N ARG A 386 -6.35 3.51 -6.45
CA ARG A 386 -4.97 3.98 -6.59
C ARG A 386 -4.89 5.49 -6.73
N ALA A 387 -5.61 6.20 -5.87
CA ALA A 387 -5.59 7.66 -5.82
C ALA A 387 -4.14 8.18 -5.69
N PRO A 388 -3.79 9.40 -6.15
CA PRO A 388 -2.44 9.91 -6.00
C PRO A 388 -1.94 9.82 -4.56
N TYR A 389 -0.75 9.28 -4.35
CA TYR A 389 -0.16 9.15 -3.00
C TYR A 389 0.00 10.51 -2.31
N GLY A 390 -0.06 10.52 -0.98
CA GLY A 390 0.05 11.73 -0.16
C GLY A 390 -0.83 11.71 1.07
N ALA A 391 -0.99 12.89 1.70
CA ALA A 391 -1.92 13.07 2.80
C ALA A 391 -3.36 13.27 2.32
N TYR A 392 -4.32 12.72 3.05
CA TYR A 392 -5.76 12.87 2.88
C TYR A 392 -6.41 13.10 4.24
N ASN A 393 -7.21 14.16 4.32
CA ASN A 393 -8.11 14.37 5.44
C ASN A 393 -9.35 13.50 5.27
N LEU A 394 -9.73 12.79 6.33
CA LEU A 394 -10.88 11.89 6.33
C LEU A 394 -11.58 11.94 7.68
N SER A 395 -12.70 12.66 7.71
CA SER A 395 -13.75 12.57 8.72
C SER A 395 -15.10 12.35 8.05
N ASN A 396 -16.16 12.15 8.84
CA ASN A 396 -17.50 12.25 8.27
C ASN A 396 -17.79 13.69 7.83
N ASP A 397 -18.71 13.83 6.87
CA ASP A 397 -19.15 15.11 6.35
C ASP A 397 -20.28 15.71 7.22
N GLY A 398 -20.72 16.92 6.87
CA GLY A 398 -21.82 17.62 7.55
C GLY A 398 -21.36 18.85 8.33
N GLU A 399 -22.30 19.47 9.04
CA GLU A 399 -22.01 20.66 9.83
C GLU A 399 -21.10 20.31 11.02
N PRO A 400 -20.01 21.06 11.25
CA PRO A 400 -19.20 20.92 12.45
C PRO A 400 -20.00 21.24 13.71
N GLN A 401 -19.71 20.53 14.80
CA GLN A 401 -20.40 20.66 16.08
C GLN A 401 -19.40 20.72 17.23
N SER A 402 -19.82 21.33 18.35
CA SER A 402 -19.08 21.18 19.59
C SER A 402 -19.31 19.81 20.23
N TRP A 403 -18.44 19.42 21.16
CA TRP A 403 -18.70 18.21 21.95
C TRP A 403 -20.00 18.30 22.76
N ALA A 404 -20.36 19.50 23.24
CA ALA A 404 -21.62 19.74 23.96
C ALA A 404 -22.83 19.54 23.05
N ASP A 405 -22.79 20.02 21.81
CA ASP A 405 -23.88 19.84 20.85
C ASP A 405 -24.05 18.35 20.51
N ILE A 406 -22.96 17.64 20.24
CA ILE A 406 -23.00 16.18 20.00
C ILE A 406 -23.56 15.44 21.21
N ALA A 407 -23.18 15.83 22.43
CA ALA A 407 -23.75 15.24 23.64
C ALA A 407 -25.26 15.52 23.75
N GLY A 408 -25.71 16.74 23.41
CA GLY A 408 -27.13 17.08 23.32
C GLY A 408 -27.88 16.17 22.35
N ASP A 409 -27.37 16.00 21.12
CA ASP A 409 -27.93 15.11 20.11
C ASP A 409 -28.02 13.67 20.61
N VAL A 410 -26.98 13.18 21.30
CA VAL A 410 -26.99 11.84 21.90
C VAL A 410 -28.09 11.73 22.96
N TYR A 411 -28.28 12.75 23.79
CA TYR A 411 -29.33 12.74 24.83
C TYR A 411 -30.72 12.69 24.21
N GLU A 412 -30.97 13.50 23.20
CA GLU A 412 -32.24 13.51 22.45
C GLU A 412 -32.50 12.15 21.79
N LEU A 413 -31.49 11.55 21.15
CA LEU A 413 -31.59 10.23 20.53
C LEU A 413 -31.81 9.08 21.55
N ARG A 414 -31.48 9.32 22.83
CA ARG A 414 -31.78 8.40 23.95
C ARG A 414 -33.07 8.74 24.69
N GLY A 415 -33.81 9.74 24.24
CA GLY A 415 -35.09 10.16 24.83
C GLY A 415 -34.96 11.04 26.08
N ALA A 416 -33.78 11.57 26.37
CA ALA A 416 -33.54 12.61 27.37
C ALA A 416 -33.55 14.01 26.72
N SER A 417 -33.52 15.08 27.54
CA SER A 417 -33.47 16.46 27.02
C SER A 417 -32.04 16.83 26.63
N GLY A 418 -31.82 17.41 25.45
CA GLY A 418 -30.51 17.96 25.08
C GLY A 418 -30.01 19.02 26.08
N ASP A 419 -30.93 19.82 26.62
CA ASP A 419 -30.67 20.82 27.67
C ASP A 419 -30.15 20.23 29.01
N ASP A 420 -30.18 18.90 29.19
CA ASP A 420 -29.55 18.25 30.34
C ASP A 420 -28.00 18.25 30.26
N VAL A 421 -27.45 18.57 29.09
CA VAL A 421 -26.01 18.80 28.88
C VAL A 421 -25.70 20.29 29.07
N THR A 422 -24.79 20.60 29.98
CA THR A 422 -24.34 21.99 30.20
C THR A 422 -23.04 22.25 29.44
N GLY A 423 -23.10 23.11 28.42
CA GLY A 423 -21.91 23.60 27.73
C GLY A 423 -21.02 24.47 28.62
N VAL A 424 -19.72 24.20 28.64
CA VAL A 424 -18.70 24.98 29.37
C VAL A 424 -17.49 25.24 28.48
N SER A 425 -16.71 26.28 28.76
CA SER A 425 -15.47 26.52 27.99
C SER A 425 -14.40 25.47 28.29
N THR A 426 -13.42 25.32 27.41
CA THR A 426 -12.25 24.47 27.63
C THR A 426 -11.49 24.90 28.88
N GLU A 427 -11.35 26.21 29.10
CA GLU A 427 -10.70 26.77 30.30
C GLU A 427 -11.44 26.37 31.57
N GLU A 428 -12.76 26.51 31.60
CA GLU A 428 -13.60 26.12 32.74
C GLU A 428 -13.56 24.61 32.98
N TYR A 429 -13.69 23.80 31.92
CA TYR A 429 -13.74 22.34 32.02
C TYR A 429 -12.44 21.74 32.58
N PHE A 430 -11.29 22.33 32.24
CA PHE A 430 -9.97 21.89 32.69
C PHE A 430 -9.41 22.71 33.86
N ALA A 431 -10.16 23.65 34.43
CA ALA A 431 -9.74 24.41 35.60
C ALA A 431 -9.28 23.48 36.74
N GLY A 432 -8.02 23.64 37.16
CA GLY A 432 -7.41 22.83 38.23
C GLY A 432 -7.08 21.38 37.86
N LYS A 433 -7.23 20.97 36.59
CA LYS A 433 -6.86 19.64 36.08
C LYS A 433 -5.58 19.74 35.26
N SER A 434 -4.70 18.76 35.40
CA SER A 434 -3.62 18.56 34.44
C SER A 434 -4.19 17.79 33.25
N ALA A 435 -4.29 18.45 32.11
CA ALA A 435 -4.79 17.89 30.85
C ALA A 435 -3.92 18.37 29.70
N ALA A 436 -3.85 17.58 28.64
CA ALA A 436 -3.16 17.97 27.43
C ALA A 436 -3.94 19.10 26.73
N PRO A 437 -3.24 20.07 26.11
CA PRO A 437 -3.90 21.10 25.33
C PRO A 437 -4.63 20.48 24.13
N ARG A 438 -5.86 20.95 23.86
CA ARG A 438 -6.71 20.47 22.78
C ARG A 438 -6.93 21.57 21.75
N PRO A 439 -6.84 21.27 20.44
CA PRO A 439 -7.22 22.23 19.41
C PRO A 439 -8.68 22.66 19.58
N LEU A 440 -8.94 23.97 19.54
CA LEU A 440 -10.31 24.48 19.63
C LEU A 440 -11.09 24.24 18.34
N LYS A 441 -10.40 24.16 17.21
CA LYS A 441 -10.99 23.83 15.91
C LYS A 441 -10.24 22.65 15.32
N SER A 442 -10.98 21.64 14.89
CA SER A 442 -10.44 20.37 14.34
C SER A 442 -11.15 19.99 13.05
N ILE A 443 -11.72 20.99 12.36
CA ILE A 443 -12.45 20.81 11.12
C ILE A 443 -11.44 20.51 10.02
N LEU A 444 -11.51 19.32 9.45
CA LEU A 444 -10.68 18.91 8.33
C LEU A 444 -11.39 19.25 7.01
N ASP A 445 -10.67 19.84 6.06
CA ASP A 445 -11.15 20.02 4.69
C ASP A 445 -11.17 18.66 3.98
N LEU A 446 -12.34 18.27 3.46
CA LEU A 446 -12.57 16.98 2.81
C LEU A 446 -12.53 17.07 1.28
N SER A 447 -12.16 18.23 0.71
CA SER A 447 -12.18 18.47 -0.73
C SER A 447 -11.29 17.49 -1.51
N LYS A 448 -10.13 17.12 -0.97
CA LYS A 448 -9.19 16.21 -1.63
C LYS A 448 -9.70 14.77 -1.71
N ILE A 449 -10.23 14.22 -0.62
CA ILE A 449 -10.78 12.87 -0.60
C ILE A 449 -12.06 12.76 -1.46
N LYS A 450 -12.89 13.82 -1.48
CA LYS A 450 -14.02 13.96 -2.40
C LYS A 450 -13.58 14.03 -3.86
N GLY A 451 -12.52 14.80 -4.14
CA GLY A 451 -11.89 14.88 -5.46
C GLY A 451 -11.29 13.56 -5.94
N ALA A 452 -10.89 12.68 -5.03
CA ALA A 452 -10.47 11.31 -5.32
C ALA A 452 -11.64 10.33 -5.53
N GLY A 453 -12.90 10.80 -5.45
CA GLY A 453 -14.10 10.01 -5.75
C GLY A 453 -14.77 9.33 -4.55
N PHE A 454 -14.30 9.57 -3.32
CA PHE A 454 -14.93 9.04 -2.12
C PHE A 454 -15.85 10.09 -1.50
N VAL A 455 -17.09 9.72 -1.15
CA VAL A 455 -18.06 10.62 -0.51
C VAL A 455 -18.24 10.21 0.94
N PRO A 456 -17.67 10.95 1.92
CA PRO A 456 -17.85 10.65 3.32
C PRO A 456 -19.32 10.78 3.74
N ALA A 457 -19.83 9.83 4.52
CA ALA A 457 -21.19 9.88 5.05
C ALA A 457 -21.36 11.07 6.02
N ASN A 458 -22.59 11.55 6.17
CA ASN A 458 -22.91 12.63 7.11
C ASN A 458 -22.78 12.16 8.58
N SER A 459 -22.15 12.97 9.43
CA SER A 459 -21.88 12.65 10.84
C SER A 459 -23.16 12.43 11.66
N ALA A 460 -24.20 13.23 11.46
CA ALA A 460 -25.45 13.15 12.22
C ALA A 460 -26.27 11.91 11.83
N GLU A 461 -26.27 11.56 10.54
CA GLU A 461 -26.89 10.32 10.05
C GLU A 461 -26.17 9.09 10.64
N ARG A 462 -24.84 9.09 10.64
CA ARG A 462 -24.04 8.01 11.24
C ARG A 462 -24.20 7.92 12.75
N LEU A 463 -24.28 9.05 13.45
CA LEU A 463 -24.57 9.07 14.89
C LEU A 463 -25.92 8.39 15.20
N THR A 464 -26.94 8.73 14.42
CA THR A 464 -28.27 8.13 14.55
C THR A 464 -28.24 6.63 14.30
N ALA A 465 -27.56 6.17 13.24
CA ALA A 465 -27.42 4.75 12.94
C ALA A 465 -26.67 4.01 14.06
N TYR A 466 -25.53 4.55 14.48
CA TYR A 466 -24.66 3.96 15.51
C TYR A 466 -25.36 3.77 16.87
N LEU A 467 -26.27 4.68 17.25
CA LEU A 467 -27.04 4.56 18.50
C LEU A 467 -28.23 3.60 18.41
N ARG A 468 -28.69 3.26 17.20
CA ARG A 468 -29.82 2.33 16.98
C ARG A 468 -29.40 0.87 16.97
N GLY A 469 -28.12 0.57 16.72
CA GLY A 469 -27.59 -0.79 16.59
C GLY A 469 -27.58 -1.20 15.13
#